data_AF-A0A959LP17-F1
#
_entry.id   AF-A0A959LP17-F1
#
_cell.length_a   1.000
_cell.length_b   1.000
_cell.length_c   1.000
_cell.angle_alpha   90.00
_cell.angle_beta   90.00
_cell.angle_gamma   90.00
#
_symmetry.space_group_name_H-M   'P 1'
#
loop_
_entity.id
_entity.type
_entity.pdbx_description
1 polymer ?
#
loop_
_entity_poly.entity_id
_entity_poly.type
_entity_poly.pdbx_seq_one_letter_code
_entity_poly.pdbx_strand_id
1 'polypeptide(L)'
;MSSFLDTKNASPRLLSTITATIIACVNALMSLFLISEWYIPLIVFGTTFVIIYWIYNYTLQHFIYRKIKLIYKFIYQTKATKKEEFFYNNILPQKSLEEVNMDVQTWAMQKKDEIEMLRANEQFRKEFLMNLAHELRTPIFAVQGYVDTLAGGAIHDDTVNMKFLSNASKGIDRLVRLVDDLDEISKLESGRIPIIQESFIIQDLVKDVYEEMSLKKKKKGIE
;
A
#
# COMPACT_ATOMS: atom_id res chain seq x y z
N MET A 1 37.76 15.54 -26.89
CA MET A 1 36.66 16.37 -27.46
C MET A 1 35.52 15.45 -27.86
N SER A 2 34.86 14.81 -26.89
CA SER A 2 33.79 13.82 -27.10
C SER A 2 32.87 13.69 -25.86
N SER A 3 32.71 14.78 -25.10
CA SER A 3 31.91 14.84 -23.87
C SER A 3 30.67 15.74 -24.00
N PHE A 4 30.29 16.11 -25.22
CA PHE A 4 29.17 17.04 -25.48
C PHE A 4 27.85 16.34 -25.84
N LEU A 5 27.83 15.00 -25.87
CA LEU A 5 26.68 14.20 -26.29
C LEU A 5 26.36 13.09 -25.27
N ASP A 6 26.29 13.43 -23.98
CA ASP A 6 25.60 12.56 -23.04
C ASP A 6 24.09 12.80 -23.18
N THR A 7 23.48 12.06 -24.11
CA THR A 7 22.07 12.22 -24.52
C THR A 7 21.08 11.65 -23.51
N LYS A 8 21.55 11.08 -22.40
CA LYS A 8 20.69 10.43 -21.40
C LYS A 8 19.66 11.38 -20.79
N ASN A 9 19.99 12.67 -20.66
CA ASN A 9 19.14 13.71 -20.07
C ASN A 9 19.08 15.00 -20.93
N ALA A 10 19.00 14.87 -22.25
CA ALA A 10 18.97 16.04 -23.12
C ALA A 10 17.65 16.84 -22.97
N SER A 11 17.76 18.11 -22.56
CA SER A 11 16.63 19.04 -22.49
C SER A 11 15.94 19.17 -23.86
N PRO A 12 14.60 19.32 -23.93
CA PRO A 12 13.88 19.58 -25.18
C PRO A 12 14.49 20.73 -25.99
N ARG A 13 15.03 21.75 -25.30
CA ARG A 13 15.71 22.87 -25.94
C ARG A 13 16.99 22.44 -26.67
N LEU A 14 17.80 21.58 -26.05
CA LEU A 14 19.05 21.09 -26.62
C LEU A 14 18.79 20.21 -27.85
N LEU A 15 17.80 19.31 -27.75
CA LEU A 15 17.39 18.47 -28.87
C LEU A 15 16.88 19.32 -30.05
N SER A 16 16.13 20.38 -29.76
CA SER A 16 15.63 21.33 -30.75
C SER A 16 16.75 22.15 -31.40
N THR A 17 17.76 22.58 -30.63
CA THR A 17 18.91 23.29 -31.22
C THR A 17 19.72 22.40 -32.16
N ILE A 18 19.99 21.15 -31.78
CA ILE A 18 20.81 20.24 -32.61
C ILE A 18 20.10 19.92 -33.91
N THR A 19 18.82 19.55 -33.84
CA THR A 19 18.01 19.22 -35.03
C THR A 19 17.81 20.42 -35.96
N ALA A 20 17.53 21.61 -35.40
CA ALA A 20 17.40 22.84 -36.17
C ALA A 20 18.72 23.22 -36.86
N THR A 21 19.87 23.13 -36.18
CA THR A 21 21.18 23.41 -36.77
C THR A 21 21.49 22.47 -37.93
N ILE A 22 21.25 21.15 -37.76
CA ILE A 22 21.53 20.17 -38.83
C ILE A 22 20.70 20.47 -40.07
N ILE A 23 19.39 20.66 -39.92
CA ILE A 23 18.51 20.89 -41.07
C ILE A 23 18.79 22.26 -41.71
N ALA A 24 19.05 23.29 -40.91
CA ALA A 24 19.39 24.61 -41.43
C ALA A 24 20.72 24.60 -42.21
N CYS A 25 21.74 23.90 -41.71
CA CYS A 25 23.02 23.72 -42.42
C CYS A 25 22.82 23.01 -43.76
N VAL A 26 22.02 21.94 -43.81
CA VAL A 26 21.73 21.19 -45.04
C VAL A 26 21.02 22.07 -46.06
N ASN A 27 20.01 22.84 -45.63
CA ASN A 27 19.28 23.76 -46.52
C ASN A 27 20.16 24.90 -47.03
N ALA A 28 21.01 25.47 -46.16
CA ALA A 28 21.96 26.51 -46.55
C ALA A 28 22.98 25.98 -47.57
N LEU A 29 23.51 24.77 -47.35
CA LEU A 29 24.44 24.13 -48.27
C LEU A 29 23.77 23.84 -49.63
N MET A 30 22.52 23.36 -49.62
CA MET A 30 21.76 23.14 -50.85
C MET A 30 21.55 24.45 -51.62
N SER A 31 21.28 25.56 -50.92
CA SER A 31 21.06 26.87 -51.56
C SER A 31 22.31 27.43 -52.26
N LEU A 32 23.52 27.08 -51.80
CA LEU A 32 24.79 27.46 -52.45
C LEU A 32 24.93 26.87 -53.86
N PHE A 33 24.31 25.71 -54.12
CA PHE A 33 24.37 25.06 -55.44
C PHE A 33 23.32 25.57 -56.42
N LEU A 34 22.21 26.15 -55.95
CA LEU A 34 21.11 26.60 -56.81
C LEU A 34 21.22 28.08 -57.21
N ILE A 35 21.82 28.94 -56.38
CA ILE A 35 21.76 30.39 -56.56
C ILE A 35 23.14 30.99 -56.32
N SER A 36 23.58 31.91 -57.20
CA SER A 36 24.93 32.47 -57.19
C SER A 36 25.17 33.57 -56.14
N GLU A 37 24.10 34.08 -55.50
CA GLU A 37 24.18 35.21 -54.57
C GLU A 37 24.66 34.77 -53.18
N TRP A 38 25.76 35.37 -52.71
CA TRP A 38 26.46 34.94 -51.50
C TRP A 38 25.69 35.15 -50.19
N TYR A 39 24.71 36.05 -50.15
CA TYR A 39 23.94 36.37 -48.93
C TYR A 39 22.70 35.49 -48.74
N ILE A 40 22.21 34.83 -49.80
CA ILE A 40 20.98 34.00 -49.76
C ILE A 40 21.12 32.80 -48.81
N PRO A 41 22.23 32.03 -48.79
CA PRO A 41 22.40 30.92 -47.86
C PRO A 41 22.33 31.32 -46.39
N LEU A 42 22.79 32.51 -46.04
CA LEU A 42 22.73 33.03 -44.66
C LEU A 42 21.28 33.33 -44.24
N ILE A 43 20.49 33.91 -45.15
CA ILE A 43 19.06 34.17 -44.92
C ILE A 43 18.31 32.84 -44.79
N VAL A 44 18.55 31.90 -45.73
CA VAL A 44 17.94 30.56 -45.72
C VAL A 44 18.28 29.82 -44.42
N PHE A 45 19.52 29.89 -43.95
CA PHE A 45 19.93 29.31 -42.67
C PHE A 45 19.13 29.90 -41.51
N GLY A 46 19.09 31.24 -41.38
CA GLY A 46 18.40 31.91 -40.29
C GLY A 46 16.91 31.60 -40.24
N THR A 47 16.22 31.67 -41.40
CA THR A 47 14.77 31.43 -41.46
C THR A 47 14.44 29.97 -41.17
N THR A 48 15.16 29.03 -41.77
CA THR A 48 14.91 27.59 -41.55
C THR A 48 15.24 27.17 -40.13
N PHE A 49 16.32 27.69 -39.56
CA PHE A 49 16.68 27.44 -38.17
C PHE A 49 15.57 27.87 -37.20
N VAL A 50 15.07 29.10 -37.32
CA VAL A 50 14.04 29.63 -36.40
C VAL A 50 12.74 28.82 -36.51
N ILE A 51 12.29 28.53 -37.73
CA ILE A 51 11.04 27.78 -37.97
C ILE A 51 11.15 26.37 -37.37
N ILE A 52 12.25 25.66 -37.67
CA ILE A 52 12.43 24.27 -37.23
C ILE A 52 12.63 24.20 -35.73
N TYR A 53 13.44 25.10 -35.16
CA TYR A 53 13.66 25.18 -33.73
C TYR A 53 12.32 25.35 -32.99
N TRP A 54 11.48 26.28 -33.44
CA TRP A 54 10.22 26.58 -32.76
C TRP A 54 9.21 25.42 -32.88
N ILE A 55 9.05 24.86 -34.08
CA ILE A 55 8.15 23.71 -34.33
C ILE A 55 8.58 22.49 -33.51
N TYR A 56 9.87 22.16 -33.54
CA TYR A 56 10.38 20.97 -32.86
C TYR A 56 10.33 21.13 -31.34
N ASN A 57 10.72 22.30 -30.82
CA ASN A 57 10.62 22.59 -29.39
C ASN A 57 9.17 22.54 -28.89
N TYR A 58 8.24 23.14 -29.64
CA TYR A 58 6.81 23.09 -29.31
C TYR A 58 6.29 21.65 -29.30
N THR A 59 6.61 20.87 -30.34
CA THR A 59 6.16 19.48 -30.46
C THR A 59 6.68 18.61 -29.32
N LEU A 60 7.98 18.71 -29.00
CA LEU A 60 8.60 17.96 -27.90
C LEU A 60 8.01 18.34 -26.55
N GLN A 61 7.87 19.64 -26.26
CA GLN A 61 7.29 20.10 -24.99
C GLN A 61 5.85 19.65 -24.83
N HIS A 62 5.03 19.77 -25.89
CA HIS A 62 3.64 19.32 -25.86
C HIS A 62 3.53 17.81 -25.66
N PHE A 63 4.38 17.02 -26.34
CA PHE A 63 4.42 15.57 -26.19
C PHE A 63 4.82 15.15 -24.76
N ILE A 64 5.90 15.72 -24.21
CA ILE A 64 6.37 15.43 -22.85
C ILE A 64 5.31 15.82 -21.82
N TYR A 65 4.73 17.01 -21.94
CA TYR A 65 3.67 17.47 -21.05
C TYR A 65 2.48 16.51 -21.03
N ARG A 66 2.03 16.07 -22.21
CA ARG A 66 0.91 15.11 -22.33
C ARG A 66 1.23 13.78 -21.67
N LYS A 67 2.47 13.28 -21.80
CA LYS A 67 2.91 12.02 -21.17
C LYS A 67 3.02 12.14 -19.65
N ILE A 68 3.59 13.23 -19.14
CA ILE A 68 3.65 13.52 -17.70
C ILE A 68 2.23 13.58 -17.12
N LYS A 69 1.32 14.33 -17.75
CA LYS A 69 -0.09 14.42 -17.29
C LYS A 69 -0.76 13.05 -17.17
N LEU A 70 -0.49 12.13 -18.09
CA LEU A 70 -1.02 10.76 -18.02
C LEU A 70 -0.47 9.99 -16.81
N ILE A 71 0.84 10.07 -16.54
CA ILE A 71 1.47 9.41 -15.39
C ILE A 71 0.85 9.92 -14.08
N TYR A 72 0.74 11.24 -13.92
CA TYR A 72 0.13 11.83 -12.72
C TYR A 72 -1.35 11.43 -12.57
N LYS A 73 -2.09 11.35 -13.68
CA LYS A 73 -3.47 10.85 -13.64
C LYS A 73 -3.53 9.44 -13.06
N PHE A 74 -2.62 8.53 -13.43
CA PHE A 74 -2.59 7.17 -12.88
C PHE A 74 -2.17 7.13 -11.40
N ILE A 75 -1.15 7.90 -11.03
CA ILE A 75 -0.62 7.96 -9.65
C ILE A 75 -1.71 8.45 -8.68
N TYR A 76 -2.38 9.54 -9.01
CA TYR A 76 -3.32 10.21 -8.10
C TYR A 76 -4.75 9.67 -8.16
N GLN A 77 -5.15 8.95 -9.21
CA GLN A 77 -6.45 8.26 -9.23
C GLN A 77 -6.64 7.27 -8.07
N THR A 78 -5.55 6.81 -7.45
CA THR A 78 -5.60 5.86 -6.33
C THR A 78 -5.67 6.50 -4.94
N LYS A 79 -5.46 7.83 -4.82
CA LYS A 79 -5.41 8.53 -3.51
C LYS A 79 -6.05 9.93 -3.49
N ALA A 80 -6.56 10.46 -4.60
CA ALA A 80 -6.93 11.88 -4.66
C ALA A 80 -8.11 12.24 -3.76
N THR A 81 -7.84 13.11 -2.79
CA THR A 81 -8.87 13.95 -2.17
C THR A 81 -9.39 14.93 -3.24
N LYS A 82 -10.68 15.31 -3.23
CA LYS A 82 -11.26 16.24 -4.26
C LYS A 82 -10.41 17.48 -4.57
N LYS A 83 -9.64 17.98 -3.59
CA LYS A 83 -8.72 19.12 -3.70
C LYS A 83 -7.46 18.81 -4.53
N GLU A 84 -6.92 17.60 -4.41
CA GLU A 84 -5.75 17.13 -5.16
C GLU A 84 -6.11 16.85 -6.61
N GLU A 85 -7.27 16.25 -6.86
CA GLU A 85 -7.79 16.01 -8.21
C GLU A 85 -7.93 17.32 -9.00
N PHE A 86 -8.43 18.39 -8.37
CA PHE A 86 -8.50 19.72 -8.97
C PHE A 86 -7.11 20.29 -9.29
N PHE A 87 -6.15 20.16 -8.39
CA PHE A 87 -4.77 20.64 -8.60
C PHE A 87 -4.09 19.95 -9.77
N TYR A 88 -4.17 18.62 -9.91
CA TYR A 88 -3.53 17.91 -11.04
C TYR A 88 -4.25 18.10 -12.38
N ASN A 89 -5.57 18.29 -12.36
CA ASN A 89 -6.32 18.57 -13.58
C ASN A 89 -6.04 19.98 -14.11
N ASN A 90 -5.80 20.96 -13.23
CA ASN A 90 -5.79 22.38 -13.57
C ASN A 90 -4.46 23.11 -13.35
N ILE A 91 -3.56 22.59 -12.51
CA ILE A 91 -2.30 23.23 -12.09
C ILE A 91 -1.20 22.15 -12.01
N LEU A 92 -0.73 21.67 -13.16
CA LEU A 92 0.54 20.95 -13.20
C LEU A 92 1.68 21.99 -13.17
N PRO A 93 2.50 22.05 -12.10
CA PRO A 93 3.75 22.81 -12.19
C PRO A 93 4.55 22.26 -13.38
N GLN A 94 5.25 23.14 -14.12
CA GLN A 94 6.17 22.71 -15.18
C GLN A 94 7.38 22.01 -14.53
N LYS A 95 7.15 20.78 -14.05
CA LYS A 95 8.16 19.96 -13.42
C LYS A 95 9.15 19.49 -14.47
N SER A 96 10.42 19.54 -14.10
CA SER A 96 11.49 18.89 -14.84
C SER A 96 11.27 17.37 -14.84
N LEU A 97 11.88 16.69 -15.81
CA LEU A 97 11.84 15.22 -15.87
C LEU A 97 12.40 14.57 -14.60
N GLU A 98 13.39 15.21 -13.96
CA GLU A 98 14.00 14.74 -12.72
C GLU A 98 13.02 14.77 -11.54
N GLU A 99 12.28 15.88 -11.38
CA GLU A 99 11.24 15.99 -10.35
C GLU A 99 10.12 14.97 -10.57
N VAL A 100 9.72 14.73 -11.81
CA VAL A 100 8.73 13.69 -12.14
C VAL A 100 9.25 12.30 -11.80
N ASN A 101 10.52 12.01 -12.10
CA ASN A 101 11.15 10.73 -11.76
C ASN A 101 11.16 10.51 -10.24
N MET A 102 11.55 11.54 -9.48
CA MET A 102 11.56 11.50 -8.01
C MET A 102 10.16 11.28 -7.42
N ASP A 103 9.14 11.97 -7.94
CA ASP A 103 7.75 11.77 -7.54
C ASP A 103 7.27 10.32 -7.81
N VAL A 104 7.59 9.78 -8.99
CA VAL A 104 7.24 8.40 -9.38
C VAL A 104 7.94 7.38 -8.48
N GLN A 105 9.23 7.58 -8.17
CA GLN A 105 9.99 6.71 -7.26
C GLN A 105 9.40 6.74 -5.84
N THR A 106 9.06 7.93 -5.35
CA THR A 106 8.45 8.10 -4.02
C THR A 106 7.09 7.41 -3.96
N TRP A 107 6.24 7.60 -4.98
CA TRP A 107 4.96 6.90 -5.08
C TRP A 107 5.14 5.38 -5.13
N ALA A 108 6.10 4.88 -5.91
CA ALA A 108 6.38 3.45 -6.02
C ALA A 108 6.85 2.85 -4.68
N MET A 109 7.70 3.56 -3.94
CA MET A 109 8.14 3.15 -2.61
C MET A 109 6.97 3.11 -1.62
N GLN A 110 6.17 4.18 -1.54
CA GLN A 110 4.97 4.21 -0.69
C GLN A 110 3.98 3.10 -1.03
N LYS A 111 3.78 2.81 -2.33
CA LYS A 111 2.88 1.74 -2.75
C LYS A 111 3.43 0.36 -2.43
N LYS A 112 4.74 0.17 -2.52
CA LYS A 112 5.39 -1.07 -2.08
C LYS A 112 5.16 -1.29 -0.59
N ASP A 113 5.40 -0.28 0.25
CA ASP A 113 5.21 -0.36 1.70
C ASP A 113 3.74 -0.64 2.05
N GLU A 114 2.79 0.01 1.36
CA GLU A 114 1.35 -0.22 1.50
C GLU A 114 0.98 -1.68 1.16
N ILE A 115 1.53 -2.24 0.07
CA ILE A 115 1.32 -3.63 -0.33
C ILE A 115 1.94 -4.60 0.68
N GLU A 116 3.15 -4.32 1.18
CA GLU A 116 3.80 -5.15 2.19
C GLU A 116 3.01 -5.19 3.49
N MET A 117 2.50 -4.04 3.96
CA MET A 117 1.61 -3.96 5.11
C MET A 117 0.32 -4.76 4.88
N LEU A 118 -0.32 -4.62 3.72
CA LEU A 118 -1.54 -5.37 3.39
C LEU A 118 -1.29 -6.88 3.37
N ARG A 119 -0.17 -7.32 2.79
CA ARG A 119 0.24 -8.73 2.79
C ARG A 119 0.53 -9.26 4.19
N ALA A 120 1.21 -8.47 5.03
CA ALA A 120 1.45 -8.83 6.42
C ALA A 120 0.13 -9.00 7.19
N ASN A 121 -0.82 -8.09 7.00
CA ASN A 121 -2.16 -8.19 7.60
C ASN A 121 -2.95 -9.41 7.10
N GLU A 122 -2.87 -9.70 5.80
CA GLU A 122 -3.51 -10.89 5.21
C GLU A 122 -2.91 -12.18 5.76
N GLN A 123 -1.58 -12.25 5.87
CA GLN A 123 -0.88 -13.38 6.46
C GLN A 123 -1.24 -13.56 7.93
N PHE A 124 -1.27 -12.48 8.72
CA PHE A 124 -1.71 -12.51 10.11
C PHE A 124 -3.14 -13.04 10.24
N ARG A 125 -4.08 -12.54 9.41
CA ARG A 125 -5.47 -13.03 9.39
C ARG A 125 -5.54 -14.52 9.07
N LYS A 126 -4.75 -14.99 8.10
CA LYS A 126 -4.72 -16.40 7.71
C LYS A 126 -4.19 -17.28 8.86
N GLU A 127 -3.10 -16.88 9.49
CA GLU A 127 -2.52 -17.58 10.65
C GLU A 127 -3.50 -17.59 11.83
N PHE A 128 -4.13 -16.45 12.12
CA PHE A 128 -5.15 -16.33 13.16
C PHE A 128 -6.32 -17.29 12.92
N LEU A 129 -6.90 -17.31 11.72
CA LEU A 129 -8.01 -18.21 11.38
C LEU A 129 -7.60 -19.68 11.43
N MET A 130 -6.37 -20.01 11.01
CA MET A 130 -5.83 -21.36 11.12
C MET A 130 -5.71 -21.78 12.59
N ASN A 131 -5.12 -20.94 13.43
CA ASN A 131 -4.97 -21.19 14.87
C ASN A 131 -6.32 -21.34 15.56
N LEU A 132 -7.28 -20.45 15.25
CA LEU A 132 -8.65 -20.52 15.76
C LEU A 132 -9.31 -21.84 15.37
N ALA A 133 -9.21 -22.26 14.11
CA ALA A 133 -9.77 -23.53 13.64
C ALA A 133 -9.17 -24.73 14.38
N HIS A 134 -7.86 -24.71 14.67
CA HIS A 134 -7.19 -25.75 15.45
C HIS A 134 -7.64 -25.78 16.92
N GLU A 135 -7.72 -24.62 17.56
CA GLU A 135 -8.17 -24.49 18.96
C GLU A 135 -9.63 -24.87 19.15
N LEU A 136 -10.50 -24.63 18.16
CA LEU A 136 -11.91 -25.05 18.19
C LEU A 136 -12.08 -26.55 17.92
N ARG A 137 -11.30 -27.11 16.99
CA ARG A 137 -11.40 -28.52 16.60
C ARG A 137 -11.13 -29.48 17.76
N THR A 138 -10.18 -29.15 18.62
CA THR A 138 -9.77 -29.98 19.77
C THR A 138 -10.92 -30.24 20.76
N PRO A 139 -11.57 -29.22 21.35
CA PRO A 139 -12.71 -29.44 22.23
C PRO A 139 -13.93 -30.01 21.50
N ILE A 140 -14.16 -29.69 20.21
CA ILE A 140 -15.24 -30.32 19.42
C ILE A 140 -15.05 -31.84 19.37
N PHE A 141 -13.87 -32.32 18.99
CA PHE A 141 -13.61 -33.76 18.92
C PHE A 141 -13.60 -34.43 20.29
N ALA A 142 -13.15 -33.74 21.33
CA ALA A 142 -13.23 -34.27 22.70
C ALA A 142 -14.69 -34.46 23.14
N VAL A 143 -15.54 -33.45 22.94
CA VAL A 143 -16.98 -33.52 23.25
C VAL A 143 -17.63 -34.64 22.46
N GLN A 144 -17.39 -34.69 21.15
CA GLN A 144 -17.92 -35.74 20.28
C GLN A 144 -17.51 -37.13 20.76
N GLY A 145 -16.22 -37.36 21.06
CA GLY A 145 -15.74 -38.65 21.54
C GLY A 145 -16.39 -39.09 22.87
N TYR A 146 -16.61 -38.16 23.81
CA TYR A 146 -17.32 -38.48 25.05
C TYR A 146 -18.79 -38.81 24.82
N VAL A 147 -19.47 -38.05 23.97
CA VAL A 147 -20.88 -38.29 23.62
C VAL A 147 -21.04 -39.63 22.90
N ASP A 148 -20.18 -39.92 21.92
CA ASP A 148 -20.19 -41.19 21.18
C ASP A 148 -19.92 -42.38 22.11
N THR A 149 -18.99 -42.24 23.06
CA THR A 149 -18.70 -43.30 24.05
C THR A 149 -19.89 -43.55 24.98
N LEU A 150 -20.54 -42.48 25.46
CA LEU A 150 -21.76 -42.58 26.25
C LEU A 150 -22.88 -43.28 25.47
N ALA A 151 -23.11 -42.85 24.23
CA ALA A 151 -24.11 -43.43 23.33
C ALA A 151 -23.80 -44.90 22.98
N GLY A 152 -22.52 -45.28 22.92
CA GLY A 152 -22.05 -46.65 22.71
C GLY A 152 -22.26 -47.61 23.88
N GLY A 153 -22.91 -47.16 24.96
CA GLY A 153 -23.29 -47.99 26.11
C GLY A 153 -22.64 -47.58 27.43
N ALA A 154 -21.63 -46.71 27.42
CA ALA A 154 -20.98 -46.25 28.65
C ALA A 154 -21.92 -45.40 29.53
N ILE A 155 -23.07 -44.94 29.01
CA ILE A 155 -24.10 -44.28 29.81
C ILE A 155 -24.67 -45.19 30.91
N HIS A 156 -24.65 -46.51 30.71
CA HIS A 156 -25.11 -47.51 31.68
C HIS A 156 -24.00 -48.01 32.62
N ASP A 157 -22.77 -47.51 32.48
CA ASP A 157 -21.65 -47.83 33.37
C ASP A 157 -21.46 -46.73 34.41
N ASP A 158 -21.95 -46.99 35.63
CA ASP A 158 -21.89 -46.07 36.76
C ASP A 158 -20.46 -45.68 37.19
N THR A 159 -19.44 -46.40 36.72
CA THR A 159 -18.05 -46.07 37.04
C THR A 159 -17.49 -44.93 36.18
N VAL A 160 -18.04 -44.71 34.98
CA VAL A 160 -17.49 -43.75 33.99
C VAL A 160 -18.51 -42.77 33.41
N ASN A 161 -19.82 -43.06 33.47
CA ASN A 161 -20.87 -42.26 32.84
C ASN A 161 -20.80 -40.76 33.22
N MET A 162 -20.76 -40.46 34.52
CA MET A 162 -20.70 -39.09 35.04
C MET A 162 -19.38 -38.42 34.74
N LYS A 163 -18.28 -39.18 34.66
CA LYS A 163 -16.96 -38.65 34.30
C LYS A 163 -16.94 -38.20 32.83
N PHE A 164 -17.46 -39.00 31.91
CA PHE A 164 -17.55 -38.63 30.50
C PHE A 164 -18.52 -37.47 30.27
N LEU A 165 -19.67 -37.46 30.94
CA LEU A 165 -20.61 -36.33 30.88
C LEU A 165 -19.96 -35.03 31.39
N SER A 166 -19.24 -35.09 32.52
CA SER A 166 -18.52 -33.94 33.06
C SER A 166 -17.42 -33.45 32.11
N ASN A 167 -16.68 -34.36 31.47
CA ASN A 167 -15.63 -33.97 30.53
C ASN A 167 -16.22 -33.36 29.24
N ALA A 168 -17.35 -33.87 28.75
CA ALA A 168 -18.07 -33.26 27.65
C ALA A 168 -18.53 -31.83 28.01
N SER A 169 -19.11 -31.64 29.19
CA SER A 169 -19.50 -30.30 29.68
C SER A 169 -18.32 -29.34 29.73
N LYS A 170 -17.17 -29.78 30.26
CA LYS A 170 -15.94 -28.95 30.29
C LYS A 170 -15.44 -28.58 28.89
N GLY A 171 -15.60 -29.47 27.92
CA GLY A 171 -15.28 -29.21 26.51
C GLY A 171 -16.17 -28.12 25.91
N ILE A 172 -17.48 -28.16 26.20
CA ILE A 172 -18.43 -27.10 25.83
C ILE A 172 -18.06 -25.78 26.50
N ASP A 173 -17.75 -25.78 27.80
CA ASP A 173 -17.34 -24.55 28.51
C ASP A 173 -16.08 -23.92 27.90
N ARG A 174 -15.15 -24.75 27.40
CA ARG A 174 -13.96 -24.26 26.68
C ARG A 174 -14.34 -23.65 25.34
N LEU A 175 -15.26 -24.26 24.60
CA LEU A 175 -15.76 -23.70 23.34
C LEU A 175 -16.43 -22.35 23.53
N VAL A 176 -17.27 -22.21 24.56
CA VAL A 176 -17.92 -20.93 24.89
C VAL A 176 -16.88 -19.85 25.14
N ARG A 177 -15.87 -20.11 25.99
CA ARG A 177 -14.77 -19.16 26.22
C ARG A 177 -14.03 -18.75 24.95
N LEU A 178 -13.72 -19.71 24.06
CA LEU A 178 -13.06 -19.40 22.79
C LEU A 178 -13.91 -18.52 21.87
N VAL A 179 -15.23 -18.69 21.89
CA VAL A 179 -16.17 -17.87 21.12
C VAL A 179 -16.29 -16.47 21.73
N ASP A 180 -16.35 -16.37 23.06
CA ASP A 180 -16.37 -15.09 23.77
C ASP A 180 -15.09 -14.27 23.50
N ASP A 181 -13.91 -14.92 23.57
CA ASP A 181 -12.63 -14.31 23.23
C ASP A 181 -12.63 -13.76 21.78
N LEU A 182 -13.23 -14.50 20.84
CA LEU A 182 -13.36 -14.06 19.45
C LEU A 182 -14.29 -12.85 19.29
N ASP A 183 -15.39 -12.81 20.04
CA ASP A 183 -16.32 -11.67 20.05
C ASP A 183 -15.66 -10.40 20.62
N GLU A 184 -14.86 -10.53 21.69
CA GLU A 184 -14.06 -9.42 22.24
C GLU A 184 -13.05 -8.89 21.21
N ILE A 185 -12.31 -9.78 20.53
CA ILE A 185 -11.38 -9.40 19.46
C ILE A 185 -12.12 -8.69 18.33
N SER A 186 -13.29 -9.20 17.92
CA SER A 186 -14.09 -8.58 16.86
C SER A 186 -14.57 -7.18 17.22
N LYS A 187 -15.00 -6.98 18.48
CA LYS A 187 -15.36 -5.65 19.00
C LYS A 187 -14.17 -4.69 18.98
N LEU A 188 -12.99 -5.15 19.38
CA LEU A 188 -11.75 -4.38 19.34
C LEU A 188 -11.37 -3.97 17.90
N GLU A 189 -11.37 -4.91 16.95
CA GLU A 189 -11.03 -4.64 15.54
C GLU A 189 -12.04 -3.69 14.86
N SER A 190 -13.31 -3.78 15.23
CA SER A 190 -14.36 -2.92 14.66
C SER A 190 -14.26 -1.45 15.08
N GLY A 191 -13.37 -1.12 16.03
CA GLY A 191 -13.24 0.22 16.61
C GLY A 191 -14.48 0.67 17.38
N ARG A 192 -15.38 -0.25 17.74
CA ARG A 192 -16.67 0.03 18.40
C ARG A 192 -16.58 0.07 19.92
N ILE A 193 -15.40 -0.13 20.50
CA ILE A 193 -15.19 0.00 21.94
C ILE A 193 -14.79 1.46 22.22
N PRO A 194 -15.71 2.30 22.73
CA PRO A 194 -15.37 3.66 23.09
C PRO A 194 -14.36 3.66 24.24
N ILE A 195 -13.20 4.26 24.03
CA ILE A 195 -12.23 4.49 25.12
C ILE A 195 -12.75 5.68 25.93
N ILE A 196 -13.21 5.41 27.15
CA ILE A 196 -13.62 6.43 28.11
C ILE A 196 -12.38 6.83 28.90
N GLN A 197 -11.91 8.05 28.71
CA GLN A 197 -10.78 8.59 29.45
C GLN A 197 -11.28 9.32 30.70
N GLU A 198 -10.85 8.85 31.87
CA GLU A 198 -11.18 9.45 33.15
C GLU A 198 -9.93 9.55 34.05
N SER A 199 -9.95 10.48 35.01
CA SER A 199 -8.89 10.60 36.02
C SER A 199 -9.17 9.59 37.14
N PHE A 200 -8.19 8.76 37.45
CA PHE A 200 -8.29 7.76 38.52
C PHE A 200 -6.98 7.65 39.30
N ILE A 201 -7.04 7.08 40.51
CA ILE A 201 -5.89 6.84 41.38
C ILE A 201 -5.33 5.46 41.04
N ILE A 202 -4.10 5.42 40.52
CA ILE A 202 -3.46 4.16 40.08
C ILE A 202 -3.24 3.19 41.26
N GLN A 203 -3.01 3.69 42.47
CA GLN A 203 -2.80 2.88 43.67
C GLN A 203 -4.05 2.07 44.03
N ASP A 204 -5.24 2.65 43.87
CA ASP A 204 -6.51 1.97 44.14
C ASP A 204 -6.75 0.87 43.11
N LEU A 205 -6.55 1.16 41.82
CA LEU A 205 -6.66 0.16 40.75
C LEU A 205 -5.70 -1.02 40.97
N VAL A 206 -4.45 -0.74 41.34
CA VAL A 206 -3.46 -1.80 41.64
C VAL A 206 -3.90 -2.65 42.81
N LYS A 207 -4.48 -2.04 43.85
CA LYS A 207 -4.98 -2.75 45.03
C LYS A 207 -6.18 -3.63 44.67
N ASP A 208 -7.14 -3.12 43.90
CA ASP A 208 -8.31 -3.86 43.45
C ASP A 208 -7.92 -5.10 42.62
N VAL A 209 -6.99 -4.92 41.67
CA VAL A 209 -6.45 -6.02 40.87
C VAL A 209 -5.71 -7.04 41.75
N TYR A 210 -4.94 -6.58 42.74
CA TYR A 210 -4.26 -7.48 43.67
C TYR A 210 -5.25 -8.31 44.50
N GLU A 211 -6.31 -7.68 45.02
CA GLU A 211 -7.34 -8.36 45.79
C GLU A 211 -8.07 -9.41 44.95
N GLU A 212 -8.50 -9.07 43.73
CA GLU A 212 -9.14 -10.01 42.80
C GLU A 212 -8.23 -11.22 42.50
N MET A 213 -6.97 -10.96 42.20
CA MET A 213 -5.99 -12.02 41.92
C MET A 213 -5.70 -12.87 43.15
N SER A 214 -5.65 -12.28 44.34
CA SER A 214 -5.43 -13.00 45.60
C SER A 214 -6.56 -14.00 45.91
N LEU A 215 -7.80 -13.64 45.58
CA LEU A 215 -8.97 -14.53 45.71
C LEU A 215 -8.87 -15.71 44.74
N LYS A 216 -8.51 -15.46 43.48
CA LYS A 216 -8.26 -16.51 42.47
C LYS A 216 -7.13 -17.44 42.88
N LYS A 217 -6.05 -16.89 43.45
CA LYS A 217 -4.89 -17.63 43.97
C LYS A 217 -5.28 -18.61 45.08
N LYS A 218 -6.02 -18.15 46.09
CA LYS A 218 -6.55 -19.00 47.17
C LYS A 218 -7.43 -20.14 46.64
N LYS A 219 -8.29 -19.84 45.66
CA LYS A 219 -9.20 -20.84 45.05
C LYS A 219 -8.48 -21.94 44.28
N LYS A 220 -7.27 -21.67 43.78
CA LYS A 220 -6.44 -22.62 43.02
C LYS A 220 -5.34 -23.29 43.85
N GLY A 221 -5.20 -22.95 45.14
CA GLY A 221 -4.18 -23.55 46.02
C GLY A 221 -2.74 -23.25 45.61
N ILE A 222 -2.50 -22.08 45.00
CA ILE A 222 -1.15 -21.64 44.59
C ILE A 222 -0.60 -20.74 45.71
N GLU A 223 0.61 -21.02 46.21
CA GLU A 223 1.29 -20.23 47.25
C GLU A 223 1.96 -18.95 46.75
#